data_AF-A0A168I4G8-F1
#
_entry.id   AF-A0A168I4G8-F1
#
_cell.length_a   1.000
_cell.length_b   1.000
_cell.length_c   1.000
_cell.angle_alpha   90.00
_cell.angle_beta   90.00
_cell.angle_gamma   90.00
#
_symmetry.space_group_name_H-M   'P 1'
#
loop_
_entity.id
_entity.type
_entity.pdbx_description
1 polymer ?
#
loop_
_entity_poly.entity_id
_entity_poly.type
_entity_poly.pdbx_seq_one_letter_code
_entity_poly.pdbx_strand_id
1 'polypeptide(L)'
;MSDCVDRSSNYLTELPESIGYMQNLEALSVAKNRIKALPDTIGYLSNLSELDVSYNELERVTPCIGYLDKLKTLSLAYNQITHLPTDVSGLVGLISLDLTRNPLRVLPAEISKLPFLRRMRL
;
A
#
# COMPACT_ATOMS: atom_id res chain seq x y z
N MET A 1 10.56 15.55 38.12
CA MET A 1 11.01 14.33 37.42
C MET A 1 9.74 13.73 36.83
N SER A 2 9.16 14.29 35.76
CA SER A 2 9.68 14.30 34.37
C SER A 2 10.02 12.86 33.97
N ASP A 3 9.32 12.15 33.11
CA ASP A 3 8.30 12.51 32.13
C ASP A 3 7.35 11.32 31.96
N CYS A 4 6.06 11.63 31.92
CA CYS A 4 5.06 10.79 31.29
C CYS A 4 5.33 10.84 29.77
N VAL A 5 6.23 10.01 29.27
CA VAL A 5 6.31 9.74 27.83
C VAL A 5 5.35 8.59 27.54
N ASP A 6 4.05 8.91 27.49
CA ASP A 6 3.12 8.07 26.76
C ASP A 6 3.54 8.11 25.28
N ARG A 7 4.23 7.06 24.83
CA ARG A 7 4.71 6.89 23.45
C ARG A 7 3.67 6.15 22.60
N SER A 8 2.38 6.35 22.87
CA SER A 8 1.24 5.67 22.23
C SER A 8 0.97 6.07 20.77
N SER A 9 1.99 6.35 19.96
CA SER A 9 1.75 6.77 18.58
C SER A 9 2.72 6.12 17.61
N ASN A 10 2.17 5.14 16.87
CA ASN A 10 2.72 4.49 15.67
C ASN A 10 3.45 3.14 15.82
N TYR A 11 2.82 2.17 16.51
CA TYR A 11 3.26 0.77 16.52
C TYR A 11 2.26 -0.17 15.85
N LEU A 12 1.39 0.29 14.94
CA LEU A 12 0.47 -0.63 14.28
C LEU A 12 1.30 -1.70 13.53
N THR A 13 1.22 -2.94 13.97
CA THR A 13 1.96 -4.08 13.36
C THR A 13 1.16 -4.78 12.28
N GLU A 14 -0.16 -4.60 12.32
CA GLU A 14 -1.12 -5.20 11.41
C GLU A 14 -2.33 -4.27 11.24
N LEU A 15 -3.03 -4.43 10.11
CA LEU A 15 -4.33 -3.83 9.90
C LEU A 15 -5.41 -4.90 10.09
N PRO A 16 -6.50 -4.61 10.80
CA PRO A 16 -7.57 -5.58 10.99
C PRO A 16 -8.29 -5.84 9.67
N GLU A 17 -8.76 -7.06 9.44
CA GLU A 17 -9.53 -7.39 8.23
C GLU A 17 -10.80 -6.54 8.06
N SER A 18 -11.32 -5.99 9.18
CA SER A 18 -12.50 -5.11 9.18
C SER A 18 -12.34 -3.87 8.30
N ILE A 19 -11.10 -3.41 8.04
CA ILE A 19 -10.82 -2.27 7.16
C ILE A 19 -11.41 -2.47 5.77
N GLY A 20 -11.37 -3.70 5.24
CA GLY A 20 -11.87 -4.02 3.90
C GLY A 20 -13.37 -3.82 3.72
N TYR A 21 -14.13 -3.75 4.80
CA TYR A 21 -15.58 -3.56 4.76
C TYR A 21 -16.00 -2.08 4.79
N MET A 22 -15.04 -1.15 4.86
CA MET A 22 -15.31 0.28 4.83
C MET A 22 -15.57 0.75 3.38
N GLN A 23 -16.72 0.40 2.83
CA GLN A 23 -17.05 0.60 1.41
C GLN A 23 -17.05 2.07 0.94
N ASN A 24 -17.15 3.04 1.85
CA ASN A 24 -17.10 4.47 1.53
C ASN A 24 -15.69 5.07 1.68
N LEU A 25 -14.67 4.26 1.98
CA LEU A 25 -13.31 4.74 2.20
C LEU A 25 -12.66 5.12 0.87
N GLU A 26 -12.38 6.40 0.68
CA GLU A 26 -11.74 6.93 -0.53
C GLU A 26 -10.23 7.13 -0.38
N ALA A 27 -9.74 7.33 0.84
CA ALA A 27 -8.34 7.51 1.15
C ALA A 27 -7.98 6.79 2.45
N LEU A 28 -6.90 6.01 2.43
CA LEU A 28 -6.35 5.30 3.58
C LEU A 28 -4.88 5.64 3.72
N SER A 29 -4.51 6.27 4.84
CA SER A 29 -3.11 6.46 5.23
C SER A 29 -2.85 5.78 6.56
N VAL A 30 -1.89 4.86 6.53
CA VAL A 30 -1.35 4.15 7.70
C VAL A 30 0.16 4.24 7.71
N ALA A 31 0.68 5.33 7.14
CA ALA A 31 2.10 5.59 7.03
C ALA A 31 2.77 5.72 8.41
N LYS A 32 4.08 5.47 8.45
CA LYS A 32 4.94 5.57 9.64
C LYS A 32 4.57 4.59 10.76
N ASN A 33 4.07 3.40 10.43
CA ASN A 33 3.78 2.33 11.39
C ASN A 33 4.79 1.18 11.26
N ARG A 34 4.46 -0.01 11.77
CA ARG A 34 5.28 -1.23 11.70
C ARG A 34 4.54 -2.37 11.00
N ILE A 35 3.68 -2.00 10.05
CA ILE A 35 2.82 -2.96 9.36
C ILE A 35 3.68 -3.87 8.49
N LYS A 36 3.58 -5.18 8.71
CA LYS A 36 4.35 -6.19 7.96
C LYS A 36 3.62 -6.74 6.74
N ALA A 37 2.30 -6.71 6.77
CA ALA A 37 1.43 -7.18 5.70
C ALA A 37 0.13 -6.37 5.68
N LEU A 38 -0.44 -6.19 4.48
CA LEU A 38 -1.80 -5.72 4.30
C LEU A 38 -2.75 -6.93 4.35
N PRO A 39 -3.95 -6.82 4.97
CA PRO A 39 -4.94 -7.87 4.93
C PRO A 39 -5.45 -8.05 3.50
N ASP A 40 -5.82 -9.27 3.11
CA ASP A 40 -6.35 -9.56 1.77
C ASP A 40 -7.68 -8.80 1.52
N THR A 41 -8.42 -8.50 2.58
CA THR A 41 -9.64 -7.69 2.53
C THR A 41 -9.39 -6.26 2.07
N ILE A 42 -8.14 -5.78 1.98
CA ILE A 42 -7.83 -4.47 1.38
C ILE A 42 -8.41 -4.36 -0.03
N GLY A 43 -8.44 -5.46 -0.79
CA GLY A 43 -9.00 -5.49 -2.15
C GLY A 43 -10.51 -5.25 -2.21
N TYR A 44 -11.23 -5.27 -1.09
CA TYR A 44 -12.67 -5.00 -1.02
C TYR A 44 -13.00 -3.51 -0.92
N LEU A 45 -12.00 -2.63 -0.80
CA LEU A 45 -12.18 -1.19 -0.74
C LEU A 45 -12.44 -0.60 -2.15
N SER A 46 -13.61 -0.90 -2.70
CA SER A 46 -14.02 -0.57 -4.07
C SER A 46 -14.11 0.94 -4.41
N ASN A 47 -14.01 1.82 -3.41
CA ASN A 47 -13.97 3.27 -3.60
C ASN A 47 -12.62 3.89 -3.27
N LEU A 48 -11.61 3.09 -2.90
CA LEU A 48 -10.31 3.61 -2.52
C LEU A 48 -9.58 4.21 -3.72
N SER A 49 -9.23 5.48 -3.59
CA SER A 49 -8.52 6.27 -4.59
C SER A 49 -7.07 6.55 -4.18
N GLU A 50 -6.79 6.59 -2.87
CA GLU A 50 -5.46 6.85 -2.33
C GLU A 50 -5.11 5.86 -1.23
N LEU A 51 -3.96 5.20 -1.36
CA LEU A 51 -3.42 4.30 -0.35
C LEU A 51 -1.97 4.69 -0.04
N ASP A 52 -1.73 5.10 1.21
CA ASP A 52 -0.40 5.40 1.72
C ASP A 52 -0.04 4.49 2.89
N VAL A 53 0.89 3.58 2.62
CA VAL A 53 1.45 2.63 3.57
C VAL A 53 2.97 2.84 3.69
N SER A 54 3.45 4.05 3.38
CA SER A 54 4.88 4.37 3.42
C SER A 54 5.45 4.33 4.83
N TYR A 55 6.76 4.15 4.95
CA TYR A 55 7.45 4.04 6.25
C TYR A 55 6.84 2.95 7.13
N ASN A 56 6.75 1.74 6.60
CA ASN A 56 6.30 0.55 7.30
C ASN A 56 7.33 -0.59 7.12
N GLU A 57 6.97 -1.80 7.52
CA GLU A 57 7.83 -2.99 7.45
C GLU A 57 7.27 -4.01 6.43
N LEU A 58 6.55 -3.55 5.39
CA LEU A 58 5.92 -4.44 4.41
C LEU A 58 6.97 -5.26 3.66
N GLU A 59 6.91 -6.58 3.79
CA GLU A 59 7.81 -7.51 3.07
C GLU A 59 7.24 -7.91 1.71
N ARG A 60 5.92 -7.86 1.57
CA ARG A 60 5.17 -8.24 0.37
C ARG A 60 3.91 -7.40 0.21
N VAL A 61 3.45 -7.32 -1.03
CA VAL A 61 2.12 -6.78 -1.37
C VAL A 61 1.22 -7.98 -1.73
N THR A 62 0.02 -8.03 -1.14
CA THR A 62 -0.95 -9.09 -1.44
C THR A 62 -1.45 -9.00 -2.90
N PRO A 63 -1.67 -10.12 -3.60
CA PRO A 63 -2.33 -10.14 -4.92
C PRO A 63 -3.66 -9.38 -4.96
N CYS A 64 -4.41 -9.37 -3.85
CA CYS A 64 -5.69 -8.68 -3.73
C CYS A 64 -5.61 -7.16 -3.96
N ILE A 65 -4.41 -6.56 -3.95
CA ILE A 65 -4.21 -5.16 -4.32
C ILE A 65 -4.74 -4.87 -5.72
N GLY A 66 -4.70 -5.87 -6.63
CA GLY A 66 -5.19 -5.74 -8.01
C GLY A 66 -6.70 -5.50 -8.13
N TYR A 67 -7.47 -5.68 -7.06
CA TYR A 67 -8.91 -5.43 -7.05
C TYR A 67 -9.27 -3.95 -6.82
N LEU A 68 -8.30 -3.11 -6.48
CA LEU A 68 -8.50 -1.68 -6.27
C LEU A 68 -8.52 -0.90 -7.60
N ASP A 69 -9.56 -1.13 -8.41
CA ASP A 69 -9.72 -0.58 -9.76
C ASP A 69 -9.76 0.96 -9.80
N LYS A 70 -10.25 1.60 -8.73
CA LYS A 70 -10.32 3.06 -8.59
C LYS A 70 -9.07 3.71 -7.98
N LEU A 71 -8.07 2.93 -7.58
CA LEU A 71 -6.88 3.47 -6.93
C LEU A 71 -6.06 4.31 -7.91
N LYS A 72 -5.81 5.56 -7.56
CA LYS A 72 -5.05 6.53 -8.37
C LYS A 72 -3.63 6.71 -7.83
N THR A 73 -3.46 6.66 -6.52
CA THR A 73 -2.18 6.87 -5.85
C THR A 73 -1.88 5.72 -4.90
N LEU A 74 -0.74 5.08 -5.10
CA LEU A 74 -0.22 4.04 -4.22
C LEU A 74 1.19 4.41 -3.74
N SER A 75 1.33 4.61 -2.44
CA SER A 75 2.61 4.92 -1.79
C SER A 75 3.03 3.74 -0.91
N LEU A 76 4.08 3.05 -1.37
CA LEU A 76 4.73 1.91 -0.73
C LEU A 76 6.17 2.25 -0.31
N ALA A 77 6.56 3.53 -0.36
CA ALA A 77 7.92 3.97 -0.10
C ALA A 77 8.40 3.62 1.31
N TYR A 78 9.71 3.40 1.48
CA TYR A 78 10.32 3.04 2.77
C TYR A 78 9.66 1.80 3.40
N ASN A 79 9.73 0.68 2.70
CA ASN A 79 9.28 -0.64 3.16
C ASN A 79 10.38 -1.69 2.85
N GLN A 80 10.07 -2.99 3.03
CA GLN A 80 10.97 -4.12 2.78
C GLN A 80 10.52 -4.98 1.58
N ILE A 81 9.80 -4.38 0.64
CA ILE A 81 9.20 -5.11 -0.49
C ILE A 81 10.31 -5.52 -1.45
N THR A 82 10.41 -6.83 -1.71
CA THR A 82 11.42 -7.38 -2.63
C THR A 82 10.89 -7.54 -4.06
N HIS A 83 9.59 -7.77 -4.20
CA HIS A 83 8.90 -8.02 -5.47
C HIS A 83 7.45 -7.53 -5.37
N LEU A 84 6.85 -7.18 -6.51
CA LEU A 84 5.41 -6.94 -6.63
C LEU A 84 4.70 -8.14 -7.26
N PRO A 85 3.45 -8.45 -6.86
CA PRO A 85 2.65 -9.49 -7.50
C PRO A 85 2.29 -9.07 -8.94
N THR A 86 2.03 -10.04 -9.82
CA THR A 86 1.56 -9.77 -11.19
C THR A 86 0.21 -9.05 -11.21
N ASP A 87 -0.59 -9.25 -10.17
CA ASP A 87 -1.93 -8.66 -9.98
C ASP A 87 -1.91 -7.13 -9.89
N VAL A 88 -0.74 -6.49 -9.74
CA VAL A 88 -0.64 -5.02 -9.86
C VAL A 88 -1.17 -4.49 -11.18
N SER A 89 -1.24 -5.31 -12.26
CA SER A 89 -1.93 -4.90 -13.50
C SER A 89 -3.43 -4.63 -13.34
N GLY A 90 -4.05 -5.14 -12.27
CA GLY A 90 -5.45 -4.88 -11.95
C GLY A 90 -5.73 -3.46 -11.45
N LEU A 91 -4.67 -2.71 -11.08
CA LEU A 91 -4.74 -1.31 -10.68
C LEU A 91 -4.97 -0.37 -11.88
N VAL A 92 -6.02 -0.63 -12.65
CA VAL A 92 -6.28 0.00 -13.96
C VAL A 92 -6.39 1.52 -13.87
N GLY A 93 -6.80 2.07 -12.73
CA GLY A 93 -6.89 3.51 -12.47
C GLY A 93 -5.60 4.17 -11.98
N LEU A 94 -4.51 3.43 -11.79
CA LEU A 94 -3.30 3.92 -11.11
C LEU A 94 -2.57 4.97 -11.95
N ILE A 95 -2.30 6.12 -11.33
CA ILE A 95 -1.60 7.26 -11.94
C ILE A 95 -0.21 7.42 -11.34
N SER A 96 -0.08 7.17 -10.04
CA SER A 96 1.14 7.39 -9.28
C SER A 96 1.47 6.20 -8.40
N LEU A 97 2.69 5.68 -8.54
CA LEU A 97 3.23 4.60 -7.74
C LEU A 97 4.58 5.02 -7.15
N ASP A 98 4.70 4.96 -5.83
CA ASP A 98 5.97 5.22 -5.14
C ASP A 98 6.48 3.95 -4.44
N LEU A 99 7.58 3.42 -4.93
CA LEU A 99 8.30 2.26 -4.36
C LEU A 99 9.67 2.66 -3.80
N THR A 100 9.95 3.97 -3.73
CA THR A 100 11.25 4.51 -3.29
C THR A 100 11.71 3.84 -2.01
N ARG A 101 12.98 3.46 -1.92
CA ARG A 101 13.57 2.86 -0.70
C ARG A 101 12.92 1.52 -0.31
N ASN A 102 12.71 0.66 -1.29
CA ASN A 102 12.46 -0.78 -1.10
C ASN A 102 13.64 -1.59 -1.66
N PRO A 103 13.93 -2.80 -1.13
CA PRO A 103 14.94 -3.72 -1.68
C PRO A 103 14.46 -4.41 -2.99
N LEU A 104 13.72 -3.69 -3.83
CA LEU A 104 13.09 -4.21 -5.04
C LEU A 104 14.14 -4.40 -6.14
N ARG A 105 14.23 -5.63 -6.68
CA ARG A 105 15.22 -5.95 -7.73
C ARG A 105 14.62 -5.98 -9.13
N VAL A 106 13.37 -6.42 -9.23
CA VAL A 106 12.67 -6.64 -10.48
C VAL A 106 11.23 -6.18 -10.33
N LEU A 107 10.71 -5.49 -11.34
CA LEU A 107 9.29 -5.19 -11.47
C LEU A 107 8.62 -6.27 -12.35
N PRO A 108 7.40 -6.70 -12.03
CA PRO A 108 6.63 -7.58 -12.91
C PRO A 108 6.37 -6.88 -14.25
N ALA A 109 6.41 -7.61 -15.36
CA ALA A 109 6.17 -7.07 -16.70
C ALA A 109 4.76 -6.44 -16.82
N GLU A 110 3.83 -6.92 -16.00
CA GLU A 110 2.46 -6.45 -15.83
C GLU A 110 2.37 -4.96 -15.51
N ILE A 111 3.39 -4.37 -14.88
CA ILE A 111 3.40 -2.94 -14.56
C ILE A 111 3.35 -2.06 -15.82
N SER A 112 3.86 -2.55 -16.95
CA SER A 112 3.80 -1.85 -18.24
C SER A 112 2.41 -1.89 -18.88
N LYS A 113 1.49 -2.72 -18.36
CA LYS A 113 0.11 -2.83 -18.84
C LYS A 113 -0.82 -1.78 -18.22
N LEU A 114 -0.33 -1.00 -17.23
CA LEU A 114 -1.12 0.01 -16.55
C LEU A 114 -1.36 1.22 -17.47
N PRO A 115 -2.62 1.47 -17.89
CA PRO A 115 -2.91 2.41 -18.98
C PRO A 115 -2.73 3.88 -18.58
N PHE A 116 -2.83 4.20 -17.28
CA PHE A 116 -2.79 5.58 -16.78
C PHE A 116 -1.59 5.88 -15.90
N LEU A 117 -0.64 4.94 -15.74
CA LEU A 117 0.53 5.15 -14.90
C LEU A 117 1.43 6.21 -15.52
N ARG A 118 1.57 7.34 -14.83
CA ARG A 118 2.35 8.51 -15.30
C ARG A 118 3.55 8.81 -14.43
N ARG A 119 3.48 8.45 -13.15
CA ARG A 119 4.53 8.73 -12.17
C ARG A 119 4.89 7.43 -11.46
N MET A 120 6.12 6.99 -11.64
CA MET A 120 6.67 5.85 -10.92
C MET A 120 8.00 6.27 -10.29
N ARG A 121 8.18 5.98 -9.00
CA ARG A 121 9.41 6.19 -8.25
C ARG A 121 9.90 4.86 -7.70
N LEU A 122 11.21 4.61 -7.75
CA LEU A 122 11.89 3.38 -7.34
C LEU A 122 13.01 3.70 -6.35
#